data_AF-A0A2S5AFI8-F1
#
_entry.id   AF-A0A2S5AFI8-F1
#
_cell.length_a   1.000
_cell.length_b   1.000
_cell.length_c   1.000
_cell.angle_alpha   90.00
_cell.angle_beta   90.00
_cell.angle_gamma   90.00
#
_symmetry.space_group_name_H-M   'P 1'
#
loop_
_entity.id
_entity.type
_entity.pdbx_description
1 polymer ?
#
loop_
_entity_poly.entity_id
_entity_poly.type
_entity_poly.pdbx_seq_one_letter_code
_entity_poly.pdbx_strand_id
1 'polypeptide(L)'
;MESRKTVVFKENQRVKIRTLDLKKWVGNLKFSDSLHIIVNNHKLAIDSLQSIKNQPKVLGTVKTVVLISGLAIVGTSLIAASGGSESALLIFMIGSGTTISAGIMEGLNKNYTKRKWTYKVVEK
;
A
#
# COMPACT_ATOMS: atom_id res chain seq x y z
N MET A 1 -14.17 25.52 11.61
CA MET A 1 -14.03 24.39 12.56
C MET A 1 -13.20 23.30 11.91
N GLU A 2 -11.94 23.12 12.30
CA GLU A 2 -11.12 22.01 11.78
C GLU A 2 -11.56 20.69 12.43
N SER A 3 -12.17 19.79 11.65
CA SER A 3 -12.41 18.41 12.07
C SER A 3 -11.06 17.73 12.34
N ARG A 4 -10.69 17.56 13.61
CA ARG A 4 -9.52 16.76 14.02
C ARG A 4 -9.78 15.30 13.60
N LYS A 5 -9.22 14.91 12.46
CA LYS A 5 -9.34 13.55 11.93
C LYS A 5 -8.54 12.60 12.81
N THR A 6 -9.18 11.84 13.69
CA THR A 6 -8.53 10.78 14.45
C THR A 6 -8.47 9.50 13.61
N VAL A 7 -7.31 8.84 13.59
CA VAL A 7 -7.13 7.52 12.96
C VAL A 7 -6.69 6.54 14.03
N VAL A 8 -7.39 5.40 14.12
CA VAL A 8 -7.10 4.35 15.10
C VAL A 8 -6.40 3.19 14.41
N PHE A 9 -5.31 2.72 15.02
CA PHE A 9 -4.58 1.52 14.60
C PHE A 9 -4.74 0.45 15.67
N LYS A 10 -4.93 -0.79 15.25
CA LYS A 10 -5.14 -1.94 16.16
C LYS A 10 -3.88 -2.80 16.25
N GLU A 11 -3.81 -3.57 17.34
CA GLU A 11 -2.81 -4.64 17.52
C GLU A 11 -2.80 -5.58 16.30
N ASN A 12 -1.62 -6.08 15.95
CA ASN A 12 -1.35 -6.96 14.81
C ASN A 12 -1.71 -6.39 13.42
N GLN A 13 -2.06 -5.09 13.32
CA GLN A 13 -2.29 -4.45 12.04
C GLN A 13 -0.96 -4.18 11.33
N ARG A 14 -0.86 -4.51 10.03
CA ARG A 14 0.34 -4.22 9.25
C ARG A 14 0.46 -2.73 8.95
N VAL A 15 1.49 -2.09 9.48
CA VAL A 15 1.73 -0.66 9.34
C VAL A 15 3.10 -0.39 8.74
N LYS A 16 3.22 0.77 8.10
CA LYS A 16 4.48 1.40 7.74
C LYS A 16 4.66 2.63 8.62
N ILE A 17 5.79 2.65 9.31
CA ILE A 17 6.21 3.71 10.21
C ILE A 17 7.41 4.44 9.61
N ARG A 18 7.42 5.75 9.76
CA ARG A 18 8.59 6.60 9.54
C ARG A 18 8.94 7.30 10.84
N THR A 19 10.19 7.20 11.26
CA THR A 19 10.69 7.93 12.43
C THR A 19 11.18 9.33 12.04
N LEU A 20 11.41 10.19 13.02
CA LEU A 20 12.03 11.51 12.84
C LEU A 20 13.41 11.41 12.18
N ASP A 21 14.15 10.34 12.47
CA ASP A 21 15.44 10.00 11.84
C ASP A 21 15.32 9.52 10.38
N LEU A 22 14.15 9.66 9.75
CA LEU A 22 13.86 9.30 8.37
C LEU A 22 13.96 7.79 8.06
N LYS A 23 14.20 6.94 9.06
CA LYS A 23 14.16 5.47 8.93
C LYS A 23 12.73 4.99 8.73
N LYS A 24 12.57 3.91 7.94
CA LYS A 24 11.27 3.31 7.60
C LYS A 24 11.21 1.91 8.17
N TRP A 25 10.12 1.60 8.87
CA TRP A 25 9.85 0.28 9.43
C TRP A 25 8.51 -0.23 8.89
N VAL A 26 8.47 -1.48 8.45
CA VAL A 26 7.24 -2.11 7.94
C VAL A 26 7.05 -3.44 8.64
N GLY A 27 5.91 -3.63 9.29
CA GLY A 27 5.64 -4.84 10.06
C GLY A 27 4.26 -4.81 10.69
N ASN A 28 3.96 -5.83 11.48
CA ASN A 28 2.75 -5.85 12.29
C ASN A 28 2.99 -5.01 13.54
N LEU A 29 2.03 -4.15 13.85
CA LEU A 29 2.04 -3.32 15.05
C LEU A 29 1.82 -4.20 16.27
N LYS A 30 2.68 -4.02 17.27
CA LYS A 30 2.47 -4.54 18.61
C LYS A 30 2.63 -3.44 19.64
N PHE A 31 1.77 -3.37 20.63
CA PHE A 31 1.94 -2.47 21.75
C PHE A 31 2.82 -3.15 22.82
N SER A 32 3.91 -2.48 23.22
CA SER A 32 4.76 -2.95 24.32
C SER A 32 4.32 -2.29 25.61
N ASP A 33 4.36 -0.94 25.61
CA ASP A 33 4.10 -0.12 26.78
C ASP A 33 3.32 1.14 26.33
N SER A 34 2.93 2.01 27.26
CA SER A 34 2.24 3.28 26.94
C SER A 34 3.06 4.26 26.08
N LEU A 35 4.39 4.11 26.07
CA LEU A 35 5.34 4.97 25.34
C LEU A 35 6.04 4.27 24.18
N HIS A 36 5.86 2.95 24.03
CA HIS A 36 6.62 2.15 23.08
C HIS A 36 5.74 1.20 22.27
N ILE A 37 6.02 1.15 20.97
CA ILE A 37 5.43 0.19 20.06
C ILE A 37 6.53 -0.67 19.43
N ILE A 38 6.19 -1.90 19.08
CA ILE A 38 7.08 -2.83 18.40
C ILE A 38 6.58 -3.02 16.98
N VAL A 39 7.46 -2.81 16.01
CA VAL A 39 7.21 -3.10 14.59
C VAL A 39 8.41 -3.82 14.03
N ASN A 40 8.18 -4.97 13.39
CA ASN A 40 9.25 -5.80 12.81
C ASN A 40 10.35 -6.15 13.83
N ASN A 41 9.96 -6.52 15.06
CA ASN A 41 10.85 -6.80 16.20
C ASN A 41 11.72 -5.61 16.68
N HIS A 42 11.44 -4.39 16.22
CA HIS A 42 12.13 -3.18 16.70
C HIS A 42 11.22 -2.41 17.65
N LYS A 43 11.72 -2.09 18.85
CA LYS A 43 11.05 -1.22 19.82
C LYS A 43 11.26 0.24 19.39
N LEU A 44 10.16 0.97 19.19
CA LEU A 44 10.13 2.35 18.72
C LEU A 44 9.39 3.21 19.75
N ALA A 45 10.00 4.32 20.15
CA ALA A 45 9.36 5.31 21.00
C ALA A 45 8.28 6.05 20.21
N ILE A 46 7.12 6.30 20.82
CA ILE A 46 5.98 6.97 20.17
C ILE A 46 6.33 8.41 19.76
N ASP A 47 7.15 9.08 20.56
CA ASP A 47 7.60 10.45 20.28
C ASP A 47 8.60 10.52 19.12
N SER A 48 9.26 9.40 18.79
CA SER A 48 10.15 9.30 17.64
C SER A 48 9.39 9.13 16.32
N LEU A 49 8.06 8.98 16.35
CA LEU A 49 7.25 8.73 15.17
C LEU A 49 6.97 10.03 14.41
N GLN A 50 7.39 10.08 13.15
CA GLN A 50 7.00 11.14 12.23
C GLN A 50 5.65 10.84 11.58
N SER A 51 5.44 9.57 11.19
CA SER A 51 4.23 9.15 10.50
C SER A 51 3.97 7.66 10.64
N ILE A 52 2.70 7.27 10.74
CA ILE A 52 2.24 5.89 10.66
C ILE A 52 1.12 5.78 9.62
N LYS A 53 1.17 4.73 8.79
CA LYS A 53 0.10 4.43 7.83
C LYS A 53 -0.17 2.94 7.74
N ASN A 54 -1.40 2.59 7.41
CA ASN A 54 -1.77 1.21 7.11
C ASN A 54 -1.06 0.75 5.84
N GLN A 55 -0.44 -0.43 5.85
CA GLN A 55 0.21 -1.02 4.68
C GLN A 55 -0.24 -2.49 4.52
N PRO A 56 -1.46 -2.73 4.03
CA PRO A 56 -1.94 -4.10 3.80
C PRO A 56 -1.07 -4.83 2.78
N LYS A 57 -0.76 -6.12 3.01
CA LYS A 57 -0.04 -6.96 2.03
C LYS A 57 -0.87 -7.19 0.77
N VAL A 58 -2.18 -7.40 0.97
CA VAL A 58 -3.15 -7.76 -0.08
C VAL A 58 -3.14 -6.74 -1.21
N LEU A 59 -3.11 -5.44 -0.91
CA LEU A 59 -3.10 -4.41 -1.94
C LEU A 59 -1.85 -4.49 -2.84
N GLY A 60 -0.70 -4.82 -2.26
CA GLY A 60 0.53 -5.06 -3.03
C GLY A 60 0.41 -6.28 -3.92
N THR A 61 -0.10 -7.38 -3.40
CA THR A 61 -0.30 -8.63 -4.17
C THR A 61 -1.29 -8.44 -5.30
N VAL A 62 -2.46 -7.86 -5.04
CA VAL A 62 -3.51 -7.62 -6.05
C VAL A 62 -2.97 -6.73 -7.17
N LYS A 63 -2.22 -5.67 -6.85
CA LYS A 63 -1.58 -4.82 -7.85
C LYS A 63 -0.64 -5.61 -8.77
N THR A 64 0.23 -6.44 -8.20
CA THR A 64 1.18 -7.24 -8.98
C THR A 64 0.46 -8.23 -9.90
N VAL A 65 -0.58 -8.90 -9.39
CA VAL A 65 -1.37 -9.85 -10.18
C VAL A 65 -2.07 -9.15 -11.35
N VAL A 66 -2.76 -8.02 -11.09
CA VAL A 66 -3.44 -7.25 -12.13
C VAL A 66 -2.45 -6.79 -13.20
N LEU A 67 -1.28 -6.27 -12.80
CA LEU A 67 -0.24 -5.83 -13.73
C LEU A 67 0.26 -6.98 -14.63
N ILE A 68 0.61 -8.12 -14.03
CA ILE A 68 1.12 -9.28 -14.76
C ILE A 68 0.03 -9.83 -15.70
N SER A 69 -1.21 -9.91 -15.24
CA SER A 69 -2.33 -10.38 -16.07
C SER A 69 -2.57 -9.46 -17.28
N GLY A 70 -2.56 -8.14 -17.08
CA GLY A 70 -2.71 -7.19 -18.18
C GLY A 70 -1.58 -7.28 -19.18
N LEU A 71 -0.32 -7.37 -18.72
CA LEU A 71 0.84 -7.55 -19.60
C LEU A 71 0.80 -8.88 -20.36
N ALA A 72 0.36 -9.96 -19.73
CA ALA A 72 0.17 -11.23 -20.41
C ALA A 72 -0.88 -11.12 -21.51
N ILE A 73 -2.01 -10.46 -21.24
CA ILE A 73 -3.07 -10.23 -22.23
C ILE A 73 -2.58 -9.33 -23.38
N VAL A 74 -1.79 -8.29 -23.09
CA VAL A 74 -1.13 -7.50 -24.15
C VAL A 74 -0.19 -8.39 -24.97
N GLY A 75 0.61 -9.24 -24.33
CA GLY A 75 1.47 -10.20 -25.02
C GLY A 75 0.70 -11.16 -25.93
N THR A 76 -0.43 -11.72 -25.47
CA THR A 76 -1.27 -12.59 -26.29
C THR A 76 -1.90 -11.85 -27.47
N SER A 77 -2.21 -10.56 -27.32
CA SER A 77 -2.71 -9.73 -28.42
C SER A 77 -1.69 -9.59 -29.55
N LEU A 78 -0.39 -9.46 -29.24
CA LEU A 78 0.68 -9.37 -30.23
C LEU A 78 0.83 -10.69 -30.99
N ILE A 79 0.74 -11.82 -30.29
CA ILE A 79 0.77 -13.15 -30.89
C ILE A 79 -0.46 -13.33 -31.80
N ALA A 80 -1.65 -12.97 -31.32
CA ALA A 80 -2.89 -13.05 -32.11
C ALA A 80 -2.83 -12.17 -33.36
N ALA A 81 -2.27 -10.95 -33.27
CA ALA A 81 -2.06 -10.06 -34.41
C ALA A 81 -1.11 -10.67 -35.43
N SER A 82 0.01 -11.27 -34.97
CA SER A 82 0.96 -11.94 -35.85
C SER A 82 0.36 -13.15 -36.58
N GLY A 83 -0.66 -13.78 -36.00
CA GLY A 83 -1.45 -14.85 -36.61
C GLY A 83 -2.65 -14.38 -37.44
N GLY A 84 -2.82 -13.06 -37.65
CA GLY A 84 -3.90 -12.51 -38.48
C GLY A 84 -5.29 -12.49 -37.82
N SER A 85 -5.37 -12.63 -36.49
CA SER A 85 -6.66 -12.62 -35.78
C SER A 85 -7.26 -11.22 -35.69
N GLU A 86 -8.50 -11.06 -36.14
CA GLU A 86 -9.29 -9.82 -36.00
C GLU A 86 -9.56 -9.44 -34.54
N SER A 87 -9.52 -10.41 -33.63
CA SER A 87 -9.72 -10.18 -32.19
C SER A 87 -8.51 -9.56 -31.50
N ALA A 88 -7.35 -9.46 -32.17
CA ALA A 88 -6.11 -8.97 -31.56
C ALA A 88 -6.25 -7.55 -30.98
N LEU A 89 -6.98 -6.66 -31.68
CA LEU A 89 -7.21 -5.29 -31.20
C LEU A 89 -8.03 -5.27 -29.90
N LEU A 90 -9.08 -6.10 -29.80
CA LEU A 90 -9.91 -6.18 -28.61
C LEU A 90 -9.12 -6.72 -27.41
N ILE A 91 -8.30 -7.77 -27.63
CA ILE A 91 -7.42 -8.33 -26.60
C ILE A 91 -6.41 -7.27 -26.15
N PHE A 92 -5.82 -6.52 -27.08
CA PHE A 92 -4.88 -5.44 -26.76
C PHE A 92 -5.53 -4.34 -25.89
N MET A 93 -6.74 -3.91 -26.23
CA MET A 93 -7.48 -2.91 -25.46
C MET A 93 -7.80 -3.38 -24.04
N ILE A 94 -8.25 -4.63 -23.88
CA ILE A 94 -8.51 -5.25 -22.57
C ILE A 94 -7.22 -5.36 -21.76
N GLY A 95 -6.14 -5.85 -22.37
CA GLY A 95 -4.83 -5.97 -21.72
C GLY A 95 -4.29 -4.61 -21.27
N SER A 96 -4.37 -3.60 -22.14
CA SER A 96 -3.92 -2.24 -21.83
C SER A 96 -4.75 -1.61 -20.70
N GLY A 97 -6.09 -1.75 -20.75
CA GLY A 97 -6.97 -1.24 -19.70
C GLY A 97 -6.71 -1.89 -18.33
N THR A 98 -6.51 -3.21 -18.31
CA THR A 98 -6.16 -3.93 -17.09
C THR A 98 -4.79 -3.52 -16.55
N THR A 99 -3.76 -3.37 -17.39
CA THR A 99 -2.44 -2.85 -17.00
C THR A 99 -2.53 -1.44 -16.41
N ILE A 100 -3.27 -0.52 -17.04
CA ILE A 100 -3.45 0.87 -16.56
C ILE A 100 -4.14 0.88 -15.19
N SER A 101 -5.13 0.01 -14.97
CA SER A 101 -5.84 -0.08 -13.69
C SER A 101 -4.91 -0.41 -12.51
N ALA A 102 -3.85 -1.19 -12.73
CA ALA A 102 -2.83 -1.46 -11.71
C ALA A 102 -2.03 -0.20 -11.31
N GLY A 103 -1.81 0.72 -12.27
CA GLY A 103 -1.18 2.02 -12.02
C GLY A 103 -2.09 2.95 -11.21
N ILE A 104 -3.39 2.99 -11.53
CA ILE A 104 -4.38 3.79 -10.78
C ILE A 104 -4.54 3.27 -9.34
N MET A 105 -4.44 1.95 -9.13
CA MET A 105 -4.41 1.34 -7.81
C MET A 105 -3.26 1.83 -6.92
N GLU A 106 -2.17 2.37 -7.47
CA GLU A 106 -1.15 3.04 -6.66
C GLU A 106 -1.71 4.28 -5.94
N GLY A 107 -2.64 4.99 -6.55
CA GLY A 107 -3.32 6.16 -5.96
C GLY A 107 -4.19 5.81 -4.76
N LEU A 108 -4.69 4.57 -4.68
CA LEU A 108 -5.47 4.08 -3.52
C LEU A 108 -4.59 3.93 -2.28
N ASN A 109 -3.30 3.64 -2.45
CA ASN A 109 -2.34 3.70 -1.36
C ASN A 109 -1.83 5.13 -1.23
N LYS A 110 -2.44 5.94 -0.36
CA LYS A 110 -1.96 7.30 -0.07
C LYS A 110 -0.46 7.28 0.26
N ASN A 111 0.35 7.68 -0.72
CA ASN A 111 1.78 7.87 -0.54
C ASN A 111 2.07 9.12 0.28
N TYR A 112 1.12 10.07 0.29
CA TYR A 112 1.15 11.22 1.16
C TYR A 112 0.68 10.86 2.57
N THR A 113 1.64 10.74 3.48
CA THR A 113 1.37 10.68 4.91
C THR A 113 1.56 12.07 5.50
N LYS A 114 0.54 12.60 6.20
CA LYS A 114 0.71 13.85 6.94
C LYS A 114 1.80 13.62 8.01
N ARG A 115 2.74 14.56 8.14
CA ARG A 115 3.95 14.43 8.99
C ARG A 115 3.84 15.09 10.36
N LYS A 116 2.68 15.70 10.66
CA LYS A 116 2.40 16.41 11.91
C LYS A 116 1.22 15.74 12.60
N TRP A 117 1.49 14.70 13.37
CA TRP A 117 0.50 14.00 14.17
C TRP A 117 1.01 13.86 15.60
N THR A 118 0.09 13.90 16.55
CA THR A 118 0.33 13.50 17.93
C THR A 118 -0.19 12.08 18.11
N TYR A 119 0.61 11.24 18.75
CA TYR A 119 0.30 9.83 18.95
C TYR A 119 0.10 9.54 20.43
N LYS A 120 -0.81 8.62 20.74
CA LYS A 120 -1.01 8.09 22.08
C LYS A 120 -1.47 6.65 21.99
N VAL A 121 -1.01 5.79 22.90
CA VAL A 121 -1.63 4.48 23.12
C VAL A 121 -2.88 4.71 23.96
N VAL A 122 -3.97 4.07 23.58
CA VAL A 122 -5.21 4.06 24.36
C VAL A 122 -5.55 2.60 24.63
N GLU A 123 -5.69 2.26 25.90
CA GLU A 123 -6.29 1.00 26.34
C GLU A 123 -7.82 1.16 26.28
N LYS A 124 -8.52 0.11 25.87
CA LYS A 124 -9.96 0.14 25.65
C LYS A 124 -10.63 -1.07 26.27
#